data_AF-A0A7L0C814-F1
#
_entry.id   AF-A0A7L0C814-F1
#
_cell.length_a   1.000
_cell.length_b   1.000
_cell.length_c   1.000
_cell.angle_alpha   90.00
_cell.angle_beta   90.00
_cell.angle_gamma   90.00
#
_symmetry.space_group_name_H-M   'P 1'
#
loop_
_entity.id
_entity.type
_entity.pdbx_description
1 polymer ?
#
loop_
_entity_poly.entity_id
_entity_poly.type
_entity_poly.pdbx_seq_one_letter_code
_entity_poly.pdbx_strand_id
1 'polypeptide(L)'
;MDTRVQDGAEALLEGCPTAEQRPAGQWTVAEVGAWLAAQSGTRELAELAQEHAVSGRVLLRLTEGTLRRMGVAPRSRRRELLRELLRLRLQQELEELLSIVGGEHPP
;
A
#
# COMPACT_ATOMS: atom_id res chain seq x y z
N MET A 1 -40.89 -13.69 2.38
CA MET A 1 -40.88 -12.74 1.24
C MET A 1 -40.31 -11.43 1.74
N ASP A 2 -39.09 -11.44 2.28
CA ASP A 2 -37.81 -11.44 1.55
C ASP A 2 -37.64 -10.18 0.72
N THR A 3 -36.90 -9.22 1.28
CA THR A 3 -35.96 -8.36 0.56
C THR A 3 -35.16 -7.59 1.60
N ARG A 4 -34.28 -8.34 2.30
CA ARG A 4 -33.11 -7.74 2.95
C ARG A 4 -32.20 -7.32 1.81
N VAL A 5 -32.31 -6.06 1.41
CA VAL A 5 -31.35 -5.40 0.53
C VAL A 5 -30.01 -5.47 1.27
N GLN A 6 -29.18 -6.42 0.84
CA GLN A 6 -27.83 -6.56 1.35
C GLN A 6 -27.06 -5.30 0.99
N ASP A 7 -26.67 -4.59 2.03
CA ASP A 7 -25.56 -3.67 2.04
C ASP A 7 -24.35 -4.36 1.39
N GLY A 8 -24.03 -3.94 0.17
CA GLY A 8 -22.98 -4.49 -0.67
C GLY A 8 -21.78 -3.54 -0.77
N ALA A 9 -21.59 -2.65 0.20
CA ALA A 9 -20.50 -1.67 0.17
C ALA A 9 -19.46 -1.89 1.30
N GLU A 10 -19.79 -2.61 2.37
CA GLU A 10 -18.89 -2.74 3.53
C GLU A 10 -17.84 -3.87 3.42
N ALA A 11 -17.95 -4.80 2.47
CA ALA A 11 -17.08 -5.99 2.44
C ALA A 11 -15.71 -5.83 1.76
N LEU A 12 -15.37 -4.64 1.22
CA LEU A 12 -14.11 -4.43 0.48
C LEU A 12 -13.05 -3.63 1.26
N LEU A 13 -13.35 -3.19 2.48
CA LEU A 13 -12.39 -2.47 3.34
C LEU A 13 -11.66 -3.39 4.34
N GLU A 14 -12.19 -4.59 4.60
CA GLU A 14 -11.65 -5.60 5.54
C GLU A 14 -10.45 -6.42 4.98
N GLY A 15 -9.72 -5.88 4.00
CA GLY A 15 -8.65 -6.60 3.32
C GLY A 15 -7.51 -5.75 2.80
N CYS A 16 -7.45 -4.46 3.17
CA CYS A 16 -6.17 -3.78 3.10
C CYS A 16 -5.35 -4.30 4.29
N PRO A 17 -4.13 -4.84 4.11
CA PRO A 17 -3.27 -5.13 5.24
C PRO A 17 -3.02 -3.80 5.95
N THR A 18 -3.83 -3.49 6.97
CA THR A 18 -3.41 -2.62 8.04
C THR A 18 -2.15 -3.28 8.56
N ALA A 19 -1.05 -2.64 8.24
CA ALA A 19 0.31 -3.10 8.42
C ALA A 19 0.68 -3.10 9.91
N GLU A 20 -0.06 -3.83 10.73
CA GLU A 20 0.12 -3.78 12.18
C GLU A 20 1.15 -4.80 12.67
N GLN A 21 1.79 -5.57 11.77
CA GLN A 21 2.85 -6.50 12.21
C GLN A 21 4.05 -6.65 11.28
N ARG A 22 3.92 -6.43 9.96
CA ARG A 22 5.03 -6.69 9.02
C ARG A 22 5.51 -5.41 8.31
N PRO A 23 6.81 -5.07 8.43
CA PRO A 23 7.39 -3.92 7.74
C PRO A 23 7.10 -3.94 6.25
N ALA A 24 6.78 -2.77 5.68
CA ALA A 24 6.52 -2.60 4.25
C ALA A 24 7.66 -3.08 3.35
N GLY A 25 8.91 -3.11 3.84
CA GLY A 25 10.03 -3.71 3.13
C GLY A 25 9.89 -5.22 2.87
N GLN A 26 9.04 -5.91 3.63
CA GLN A 26 8.83 -7.35 3.54
C GLN A 26 7.53 -7.72 2.81
N TRP A 27 6.77 -6.74 2.31
CA TRP A 27 5.54 -7.01 1.58
C TRP A 27 5.79 -7.75 0.26
N THR A 28 4.95 -8.73 0.01
CA THR A 28 4.79 -9.42 -1.26
C THR A 28 4.17 -8.50 -2.31
N VAL A 29 4.23 -8.90 -3.59
CA VAL A 29 3.60 -8.12 -4.68
C VAL A 29 2.08 -8.01 -4.48
N ALA A 30 1.45 -9.06 -3.94
CA ALA A 30 0.01 -9.05 -3.65
C ALA A 30 -0.35 -8.04 -2.55
N GLU A 31 0.40 -8.00 -1.45
CA GLU A 31 0.21 -7.02 -0.37
C GLU A 31 0.43 -5.58 -0.86
N VAL A 32 1.44 -5.37 -1.71
CA VAL A 32 1.67 -4.07 -2.37
C VAL A 32 0.49 -3.69 -3.27
N GLY A 33 -0.04 -4.64 -4.04
CA GLY A 33 -1.22 -4.41 -4.89
C GLY A 33 -2.45 -4.01 -4.08
N ALA A 34 -2.69 -4.69 -2.96
CA ALA A 34 -3.78 -4.35 -2.03
C ALA A 34 -3.61 -2.94 -1.44
N TRP A 35 -2.40 -2.61 -0.98
CA TRP A 35 -2.09 -1.26 -0.47
C TRP A 35 -2.32 -0.19 -1.54
N LEU A 36 -1.82 -0.40 -2.76
CA LEU A 36 -2.02 0.54 -3.86
C LEU A 36 -3.50 0.71 -4.22
N ALA A 37 -4.29 -0.36 -4.24
CA ALA A 37 -5.73 -0.29 -4.47
C ALA A 37 -6.44 0.54 -3.40
N ALA A 38 -6.07 0.37 -2.12
CA ALA A 38 -6.65 1.12 -1.00
C ALA A 38 -6.32 2.61 -1.06
N GLN A 39 -5.07 2.98 -1.38
CA GLN A 39 -4.67 4.38 -1.47
C GLN A 39 -5.31 5.13 -2.64
N SER A 40 -5.59 4.40 -3.70
CA SER A 40 -5.92 4.99 -5.00
C SER A 40 -7.42 4.87 -5.30
N GLY A 41 -8.13 3.93 -4.69
CA GLY A 41 -9.52 3.60 -5.00
C GLY A 41 -9.70 3.02 -6.42
N THR A 42 -8.61 2.60 -7.08
CA THR A 42 -8.62 2.11 -8.46
C THR A 42 -7.80 0.84 -8.61
N ARG A 43 -8.34 -0.14 -9.32
CA ARG A 43 -7.66 -1.43 -9.57
C ARG A 43 -6.41 -1.31 -10.46
N GLU A 44 -6.35 -0.28 -11.30
CA GLU A 44 -5.25 -0.06 -12.27
C GLU A 44 -3.85 -0.07 -11.63
N LEU A 45 -3.68 0.52 -10.44
CA LEU A 45 -2.37 0.53 -9.78
C LEU A 45 -1.99 -0.82 -9.19
N ALA A 46 -2.98 -1.60 -8.75
CA ALA A 46 -2.74 -2.96 -8.28
C ALA A 46 -2.31 -3.87 -9.43
N GLU A 47 -2.92 -3.70 -10.61
CA GLU A 47 -2.55 -4.42 -11.83
C GLU A 47 -1.13 -4.04 -12.28
N LEU A 48 -0.80 -2.75 -12.31
CA LEU A 48 0.56 -2.29 -12.60
C LEU A 48 1.59 -2.84 -11.60
N ALA A 49 1.23 -2.96 -10.33
CA ALA A 49 2.11 -3.55 -9.32
C ALA A 49 2.38 -5.02 -9.62
N GLN A 50 1.37 -5.77 -10.04
CA GLN A 50 1.51 -7.17 -10.43
C GLN A 50 2.33 -7.33 -11.71
N GLU A 51 2.03 -6.54 -12.74
CA GLU A 51 2.75 -6.55 -14.03
C GLU A 51 4.24 -6.25 -13.86
N HIS A 52 4.57 -5.28 -13.02
CA HIS A 52 5.95 -4.89 -12.75
C HIS A 52 6.59 -5.63 -11.57
N ALA A 53 5.92 -6.64 -11.00
CA ALA A 53 6.36 -7.40 -9.84
C ALA A 53 6.87 -6.50 -8.69
N VAL A 54 6.13 -5.45 -8.37
CA VAL A 54 6.48 -4.45 -7.36
C VAL A 54 6.36 -5.05 -5.96
N SER A 55 7.46 -5.55 -5.43
CA SER A 55 7.56 -5.97 -4.01
C SER A 55 7.70 -4.75 -3.08
N GLY A 56 7.54 -4.98 -1.77
CA GLY A 56 7.65 -3.95 -0.74
C GLY A 56 8.94 -3.13 -0.81
N ARG A 57 10.09 -3.78 -1.05
CA ARG A 57 11.37 -3.10 -1.29
C ARG A 57 11.35 -2.17 -2.51
N VAL A 58 10.67 -2.58 -3.58
CA VAL A 58 10.53 -1.75 -4.79
C VAL A 58 9.59 -0.59 -4.53
N LEU A 59 8.46 -0.85 -3.86
CA LEU A 59 7.48 0.16 -3.44
C LEU A 59 8.15 1.31 -2.68
N LEU A 60 8.94 0.99 -1.66
CA LEU A 60 9.67 1.96 -0.86
C LEU A 60 10.73 2.75 -1.64
N ARG A 61 11.12 2.32 -2.84
CA ARG A 61 12.09 3.01 -3.72
C ARG A 61 11.45 3.69 -4.93
N LEU A 62 10.12 3.64 -5.07
CA LEU A 62 9.44 4.28 -6.19
C LEU A 62 9.67 5.80 -6.21
N THR A 63 9.85 6.31 -7.41
CA THR A 63 10.03 7.74 -7.67
C THR A 63 9.05 8.20 -8.74
N GLU A 64 8.88 9.51 -8.93
CA GLU A 64 8.03 10.02 -10.01
C GLU A 64 8.47 9.48 -11.38
N GLY A 65 9.78 9.30 -11.60
CA GLY A 65 10.33 8.74 -12.83
C GLY A 65 9.95 7.27 -13.04
N THR A 66 10.00 6.46 -11.98
CA THR A 66 9.58 5.06 -12.05
C THR A 66 8.08 4.93 -12.28
N LEU A 67 7.25 5.71 -11.57
CA LEU A 67 5.80 5.74 -11.77
C LEU A 67 5.42 6.15 -13.20
N ARG A 68 6.15 7.10 -13.79
CA ARG A 68 5.97 7.48 -15.21
C ARG A 68 6.24 6.31 -16.16
N ARG A 69 7.34 5.58 -15.94
CA ARG A 69 7.69 4.42 -16.79
C ARG A 69 6.74 3.24 -16.61
N MET A 70 6.12 3.10 -15.44
CA MET A 70 5.04 2.14 -15.18
C MET A 70 3.70 2.56 -15.79
N GLY A 71 3.62 3.68 -16.52
CA GLY A 71 2.37 4.09 -17.16
C GLY A 71 1.38 4.84 -16.27
N VAL A 72 1.75 5.25 -15.05
CA VAL A 72 0.91 6.13 -14.22
C VAL A 72 0.87 7.53 -14.84
N ALA A 73 -0.07 7.78 -15.75
CA ALA A 73 -0.04 8.92 -16.67
C ALA A 73 -0.36 10.29 -16.03
N PRO A 74 -1.42 10.45 -15.21
CA PRO A 74 -1.74 11.77 -14.65
C PRO A 74 -0.69 12.23 -13.63
N ARG A 75 -0.16 13.45 -13.81
CA ARG A 75 0.83 14.02 -12.85
C ARG A 75 0.23 14.23 -11.46
N SER A 76 -1.04 14.62 -11.37
CA SER A 76 -1.80 14.71 -10.11
C SER A 76 -1.79 13.37 -9.38
N ARG A 77 -2.11 12.30 -10.08
CA ARG A 77 -2.12 10.93 -9.56
C ARG A 77 -0.75 10.48 -9.06
N ARG A 78 0.31 10.71 -9.84
CA ARG A 78 1.68 10.42 -9.38
C ARG A 78 2.03 11.19 -8.11
N ARG A 79 1.64 12.47 -8.02
CA ARG A 79 1.88 13.29 -6.81
C ARG A 79 1.10 12.79 -5.60
N GLU A 80 -0.13 12.30 -5.78
CA GLU A 80 -0.90 11.66 -4.71
C GLU A 80 -0.17 10.43 -4.18
N LEU A 81 0.18 9.50 -5.06
CA LEU A 81 0.88 8.27 -4.67
C LEU A 81 2.23 8.54 -3.99
N LEU A 82 2.98 9.54 -4.47
CA LEU A 82 4.23 9.93 -3.82
C LEU A 82 4.01 10.47 -2.40
N ARG A 83 2.90 11.15 -2.12
CA ARG A 83 2.54 11.55 -0.74
C ARG A 83 2.24 10.33 0.12
N GLU A 84 1.49 9.36 -0.40
CA GLU A 84 1.20 8.12 0.33
C GLU A 84 2.47 7.32 0.60
N LEU A 85 3.37 7.22 -0.37
CA LEU A 85 4.67 6.56 -0.22
C LEU A 85 5.55 7.26 0.82
N LEU A 86 5.54 8.60 0.86
CA LEU A 86 6.25 9.35 1.88
C LEU A 86 5.72 9.06 3.28
N ARG A 87 4.39 9.02 3.47
CA ARG A 87 3.80 8.63 4.75
C ARG A 87 4.20 7.22 5.15
N LEU A 88 4.10 6.26 4.22
CA LEU A 88 4.48 4.88 4.49
C LEU A 88 5.96 4.77 4.91
N ARG A 89 6.86 5.45 4.22
CA ARG A 89 8.30 5.49 4.59
C ARG A 89 8.52 6.07 5.98
N LEU A 90 7.85 7.17 6.31
CA LEU A 90 7.97 7.78 7.64
C LEU A 90 7.44 6.86 8.74
N GLN A 91 6.34 6.14 8.49
CA GLN A 91 5.81 5.14 9.41
C GLN A 91 6.81 4.01 9.63
N GLN A 92 7.43 3.51 8.56
CA GLN A 92 8.45 2.45 8.64
C GLN A 92 9.70 2.89 9.42
N GLU A 93 10.20 4.10 9.15
CA GLU A 93 11.33 4.66 9.89
C GLU A 93 10.98 4.86 11.37
N LEU A 94 9.77 5.31 11.67
CA LEU A 94 9.30 5.44 13.06
C LEU A 94 9.21 4.08 13.76
N GLU A 95 8.61 3.08 13.11
CA GLU A 95 8.52 1.70 13.62
C GLU A 95 9.92 1.10 13.86
N GLU A 96 10.85 1.30 12.93
CA GLU A 96 12.23 0.83 13.07
C GLU A 96 12.93 1.50 14.25
N LEU A 97 12.84 2.83 14.37
CA LEU A 97 13.41 3.57 15.49
C LEU A 97 12.79 3.15 16.83
N LEU A 98 11.48 2.95 16.88
CA LEU A 98 10.79 2.46 18.08
C LEU A 98 11.21 1.03 18.42
N SER A 99 11.44 0.17 17.43
CA SER A 99 11.97 -1.18 17.66
C SER A 99 13.40 -1.16 18.19
N ILE A 100 14.23 -0.18 17.80
CA ILE A 100 15.60 -0.02 18.29
C ILE A 100 15.60 0.49 19.74
N VAL A 101 14.72 1.44 20.05
CA VAL A 101 14.64 2.10 21.37
C VAL A 101 13.87 1.26 22.39
N GLY A 102 12.77 0.65 21.97
CA GLY A 102 11.79 -0.01 22.82
C GLY A 102 11.99 -1.51 22.90
N GLY A 103 13.23 -1.99 23.09
CA GLY A 103 13.56 -3.41 23.08
C GLY A 103 12.81 -4.25 24.12
N GLU A 104 11.54 -4.56 23.89
CA GLU A 104 10.74 -5.67 24.42
C GLU A 104 9.50 -5.82 23.50
N HIS A 105 9.42 -6.91 22.75
CA HIS A 105 8.18 -7.35 22.10
C HIS A 105 7.46 -8.25 23.09
N PRO A 106 6.27 -7.88 23.63
CA PRO A 106 5.48 -8.82 24.42
C PRO A 106 4.92 -9.93 23.51
N PRO A 107 4.65 -11.13 24.06
CA PRO A 107 4.35 -12.35 23.31
C PRO A 107 3.00 -12.33 22.58
#